data_AF-A0A527YC04-F1
#
_entry.id   AF-A0A527YC04-F1
#
_cell.length_a   1.000
_cell.length_b   1.000
_cell.length_c   1.000
_cell.angle_alpha   90.00
_cell.angle_beta   90.00
_cell.angle_gamma   90.00
#
_symmetry.space_group_name_H-M   'P 1'
#
loop_
_entity.id
_entity.type
_entity.pdbx_description
1 polymer ?
#
loop_
_entity_poly.entity_id
_entity_poly.type
_entity_poly.pdbx_seq_one_letter_code
_entity_poly.pdbx_strand_id
1 'polypeptide(L)' 'NIRTGGEDRTGDLTLSPLADADFANLPPTVLITAQCDPLSSDGEAYRDRVVAADGYAYWLEEPGLVHGYLRARHTV' A
#
# COMPACT_ATOMS: atom_id res chain seq x y z
N ASN A 1 -11.28 -2.87 12.77
CA ASN A 1 -12.39 -3.34 11.92
C ASN A 1 -12.70 -2.31 10.86
N ILE A 2 -12.58 -2.70 9.59
CA ILE A 2 -12.97 -1.87 8.43
C ILE A 2 -14.50 -1.73 8.44
N ARG A 3 -15.00 -0.52 8.19
CA ARG A 3 -16.45 -0.25 8.13
C ARG A 3 -16.95 -0.50 6.71
N THR A 4 -17.78 -1.52 6.53
CA THR A 4 -18.35 -1.93 5.24
C THR A 4 -19.84 -1.61 5.11
N GLY A 5 -20.42 -0.85 6.04
CA GLY A 5 -21.86 -0.54 6.02
C GLY A 5 -22.77 -1.70 6.42
N GLY A 6 -22.22 -2.78 6.99
CA GLY A 6 -22.97 -3.97 7.42
C GLY A 6 -22.89 -5.15 6.44
N GLU A 7 -22.26 -4.96 5.28
CA GLU A 7 -21.98 -6.04 4.34
C GLU A 7 -20.73 -6.82 4.77
N ASP A 8 -20.79 -8.15 4.71
CA ASP A 8 -19.60 -8.97 4.85
C ASP A 8 -18.81 -8.94 3.55
N ARG A 9 -17.64 -8.30 3.59
CA ARG A 9 -16.68 -8.24 2.48
C ARG A 9 -15.38 -8.97 2.80
N THR A 10 -15.44 -9.93 3.72
CA THR A 10 -14.31 -10.79 4.03
C THR A 10 -13.86 -11.54 2.77
N GLY A 11 -12.57 -11.49 2.47
CA GLY A 11 -11.99 -12.16 1.29
C GLY A 11 -12.14 -11.40 -0.02
N ASP A 12 -12.79 -10.22 -0.03
CA ASP A 12 -12.85 -9.39 -1.23
C ASP A 12 -11.48 -8.72 -1.50
N LEU A 13 -10.76 -9.26 -2.47
CA LEU A 13 -9.43 -8.80 -2.86
C LEU A 13 -9.46 -7.38 -3.45
N THR A 14 -10.60 -6.93 -3.99
CA THR A 14 -10.76 -5.55 -4.48
C THR A 14 -10.85 -4.54 -3.33
N LEU A 15 -11.22 -5.00 -2.13
CA LEU A 15 -11.23 -4.20 -0.91
C LEU A 15 -9.89 -4.24 -0.16
N SER A 16 -9.20 -5.39 -0.17
CA SER A 16 -7.95 -5.59 0.56
C SER A 16 -6.89 -6.28 -0.32
N PRO A 17 -6.24 -5.54 -1.23
CA PRO A 17 -5.31 -6.12 -2.21
C PRO A 17 -4.11 -6.86 -1.60
N LEU A 18 -3.69 -6.50 -0.38
CA LEU A 18 -2.64 -7.23 0.35
C LEU A 18 -3.02 -8.68 0.71
N ALA A 19 -4.32 -8.99 0.70
CA ALA A 19 -4.82 -10.34 0.92
C ALA A 19 -4.78 -11.21 -0.33
N ASP A 20 -4.39 -10.67 -1.49
CA ASP A 20 -4.26 -11.46 -2.71
C ASP A 20 -3.20 -12.56 -2.53
N ALA A 21 -3.41 -13.68 -3.21
CA ALA A 21 -2.47 -14.78 -3.25
C ALA A 21 -1.50 -14.64 -4.43
N ASP A 22 -1.84 -13.84 -5.45
CA ASP A 22 -1.05 -13.68 -6.67
C ASP A 22 -0.66 -12.22 -6.90
N PHE A 23 0.65 -11.98 -7.01
CA PHE A 23 1.24 -10.66 -7.30
C PHE A 23 2.04 -10.68 -8.62
N ALA A 24 1.95 -11.75 -9.40
CA ALA A 24 2.65 -11.86 -10.67
C ALA A 24 2.09 -10.91 -11.73
N ASN A 25 2.94 -10.52 -12.69
CA ASN A 25 2.57 -9.68 -13.84
C ASN A 25 2.00 -8.29 -13.51
N LEU A 26 2.18 -7.81 -12.27
CA LEU A 26 1.89 -6.42 -11.93
C LEU A 26 2.84 -5.46 -12.66
N PRO A 27 2.39 -4.25 -13.02
CA PRO A 27 3.26 -3.25 -13.62
C PRO A 27 4.36 -2.83 -12.62
N PRO A 28 5.50 -2.29 -13.10
CA PRO A 28 6.49 -1.69 -12.22
C PRO A 28 5.84 -0.66 -11.28
N THR A 29 6.00 -0.88 -9.97
CA THR A 29 5.24 -0.18 -8.93
C THR A 29 6.16 0.66 -8.05
N VAL A 30 5.73 1.86 -7.67
CA VAL A 30 6.40 2.69 -6.66
C VAL A 30 5.45 2.89 -5.50
N LEU A 31 5.90 2.54 -4.30
CA LEU A 31 5.19 2.73 -3.05
C LEU A 31 5.84 3.85 -2.27
N ILE A 32 5.03 4.82 -1.86
CA ILE A 32 5.47 5.97 -1.06
C ILE A 32 4.63 6.00 0.20
N THR A 33 5.27 5.84 1.35
CA THR A 33 4.59 5.83 2.65
C THR A 33 5.12 6.93 3.55
N ALA A 34 4.33 7.29 4.57
CA ALA A 34 4.71 8.25 5.59
C ALA A 34 4.98 7.49 6.88
N GLN A 35 6.13 7.70 7.53
CA GLN A 35 6.50 6.94 8.73
C GLN A 35 5.46 7.01 9.87
N CYS A 36 4.78 8.16 10.00
CA CYS A 36 3.72 8.38 11.00
C CYS A 36 2.31 8.15 10.41
N ASP A 37 2.17 7.21 9.47
CA ASP A 37 0.91 6.76 8.90
C ASP A 37 0.56 5.36 9.44
N PRO A 38 -0.65 5.12 9.98
CA PRO A 38 -1.10 3.78 10.34
C PRO A 38 -1.00 2.73 9.21
N LEU A 39 -0.91 3.18 7.95
CA LEU A 39 -0.77 2.34 6.78
C LEU A 39 0.69 2.14 6.32
N SER A 40 1.70 2.70 7.02
CA SER A 40 3.07 2.74 6.47
C SER A 40 3.65 1.35 6.16
N SER A 41 3.49 0.41 7.09
CA SER A 41 4.00 -0.96 6.94
C SER A 41 3.37 -1.73 5.77
N ASP A 42 2.16 -1.34 5.33
CA ASP A 42 1.50 -1.97 4.19
C ASP A 42 2.29 -1.74 2.90
N GLY A 43 3.00 -0.60 2.79
CA GLY A 43 3.86 -0.32 1.65
C GLY A 43 5.06 -1.27 1.56
N GLU A 44 5.73 -1.52 2.68
CA GLU A 44 6.81 -2.51 2.75
C GLU A 44 6.30 -3.90 2.38
N ALA A 45 5.21 -4.33 3.01
CA ALA A 45 4.62 -5.64 2.78
C ALA A 45 4.20 -5.85 1.32
N TYR A 46 3.60 -4.84 0.69
CA TYR A 46 3.19 -4.92 -0.71
C TYR A 46 4.41 -4.97 -1.64
N ARG A 47 5.44 -4.15 -1.38
CA ARG A 47 6.72 -4.21 -2.12
C ARG A 47 7.31 -5.61 -2.08
N ASP A 48 7.39 -6.19 -0.89
CA ASP A 48 8.00 -7.50 -0.67
C ASP A 48 7.22 -8.61 -1.39
N ARG A 49 5.88 -8.54 -1.40
CA ARG A 49 5.03 -9.47 -2.17
C ARG A 49 5.26 -9.37 -3.68
N VAL A 50 5.35 -8.15 -4.22
CA VAL A 50 5.61 -7.94 -5.66
C VAL A 50 6.99 -8.47 -6.04
N VAL A 51 8.02 -8.17 -5.25
CA VAL A 51 9.40 -8.64 -5.50
C VAL A 51 9.49 -10.16 -5.38
N ALA A 52 8.82 -10.77 -4.41
CA ALA A 52 8.77 -12.23 -4.25
C ALA A 52 8.06 -12.95 -5.41
N ALA A 53 7.22 -12.24 -6.17
CA ALA A 53 6.56 -12.72 -7.39
C ALA A 53 7.34 -12.37 -8.67
N ASP A 54 8.65 -12.12 -8.56
CA ASP A 54 9.55 -11.71 -9.65
C ASP A 54 9.16 -10.37 -10.34
N GLY A 55 8.35 -9.55 -9.66
CA GLY A 55 7.92 -8.24 -10.12
C GLY A 55 8.90 -7.12 -9.76
N TYR A 56 8.63 -5.91 -10.28
CA TYR A 56 9.43 -4.71 -10.01
C TYR A 56 8.68 -3.77 -9.07
N ALA A 57 9.20 -3.60 -7.85
CA ALA A 57 8.67 -2.62 -6.91
C ALA A 57 9.78 -1.85 -6.17
N TYR A 58 9.58 -0.55 -6.03
CA TYR A 58 10.41 0.33 -5.21
C TYR A 58 9.57 0.91 -4.06
N TRP A 59 10.14 0.94 -2.86
CA TRP A 59 9.48 1.51 -1.69
C TRP A 59 10.33 2.62 -1.07
N LEU A 60 9.67 3.73 -0.76
CA LEU A 60 10.22 4.88 -0.05
C LEU A 60 9.31 5.22 1.13
N GLU A 61 9.83 5.08 2.35
CA GLU A 61 9.20 5.62 3.55
C GLU A 61 9.78 7.00 3.86
N GLU A 62 8.94 8.02 3.92
CA GLU A 62 9.36 9.37 4.29
C GLU A 62 9.38 9.55 5.82
N PRO A 63 10.55 9.85 6.41
CA PRO A 63 10.70 9.96 7.86
C PRO A 63 9.87 11.11 8.46
N GLY A 64 9.19 10.82 9.58
CA GLY A 64 8.43 11.81 10.36
C GLY A 64 7.18 12.39 9.70
N LEU A 65 6.85 12.01 8.46
CA LEU A 65 5.67 12.52 7.75
C LEU A 65 4.40 11.75 8.13
N VAL A 66 3.26 12.42 8.00
CA VAL A 66 1.92 11.88 8.31
C VAL A 66 1.14 11.52 7.04
N HIS A 67 0.07 10.76 7.20
CA HIS A 67 -0.83 10.39 6.11
C HIS A 67 -1.23 11.60 5.24
N GLY A 68 -1.11 11.45 3.92
CA GLY A 68 -1.50 12.47 2.95
C GLY A 68 -0.53 13.64 2.79
N TYR A 69 0.70 13.58 3.33
CA TYR A 69 1.68 14.68 3.27
C TYR A 69 1.96 15.23 1.86
N LEU A 70 1.85 14.40 0.81
CA LEU A 70 2.01 14.83 -0.59
C LEU A 70 0.96 15.88 -1.02
N ARG A 71 -0.13 16.04 -0.27
CA ARG A 71 -1.15 17.07 -0.52
C ARG A 71 -0.81 18.40 0.15
N ALA A 72 0.12 18.42 1.11
CA ALA A 72 0.53 19.60 1.86
C ALA A 72 1.72 20.34 1.20
N ARG A 73 1.89 20.19 -0.12
CA ARG A 73 2.95 20.88 -0.87
C ARG A 73 2.57 22.34 -1.12
N HIS A 74 3.48 23.26 -0.81
CA HIS A 74 3.28 24.70 -1.01
C HIS A 74 3.40 25.13 -2.49
N THR A 75 4.05 24.33 -3.33
CA THR A 75 4.19 24.53 -4.78
C THR A 75 4.34 23.17 -5.47
N VAL A 76 3.96 23.07 -6.75
CA VAL A 76 4.08 21.86 -7.61
C VAL A 76 5.24 21.95 -8.59
#